data_AF-A0A2V5SAK5-F1
#
_entry.id   AF-A0A2V5SAK5-F1
#
_cell.length_a   1.000
_cell.length_b   1.000
_cell.length_c   1.000
_cell.angle_alpha   90.00
_cell.angle_beta   90.00
_cell.angle_gamma   90.00
#
_symmetry.space_group_name_H-M   'P 1'
#
loop_
_entity.id
_entity.type
_entity.pdbx_description
1 polymer ?
#
loop_
_entity_poly.entity_id
_entity_poly.type
_entity_poly.pdbx_seq_one_letter_code
_entity_poly.pdbx_strand_id
1 'polypeptide(L)'
;MTFACCPGKQRDTNLVIDLKKRQLLNEDKLNYELNLGARKFKCTTIPIIRKEYGVVGAICINVDANYLTEEVLSSAEKVQAFFTTFTRTDMRIDENILSRDEYAKALKGKRHFRDERF
;
A
#
# COMPACT_ATOMS: atom_id res chain seq x y z
N MET A 1 2.62 -9.20 -2.17
CA MET A 1 2.73 -7.73 -2.15
C MET A 1 1.54 -7.19 -2.90
N THR A 2 0.67 -6.46 -2.22
CA THR A 2 -0.64 -6.10 -2.77
C THR A 2 -0.61 -4.70 -3.36
N PHE A 3 -0.97 -4.59 -4.65
CA PHE A 3 -1.37 -3.32 -5.24
C PHE A 3 -2.87 -3.14 -5.03
N ALA A 4 -3.27 -2.39 -4.01
CA ALA A 4 -4.67 -2.18 -3.68
C ALA A 4 -4.96 -0.72 -3.35
N CYS A 5 -6.13 -0.27 -3.82
CA CYS A 5 -6.74 1.00 -3.44
C CYS A 5 -7.06 0.97 -1.93
N CYS A 6 -6.74 2.05 -1.23
CA CYS A 6 -6.82 2.15 0.23
C CYS A 6 -8.26 2.02 0.77
N PRO A 7 -8.59 0.99 1.57
CA PRO A 7 -9.95 0.82 2.10
C PRO A 7 -10.20 1.59 3.41
N GLY A 8 -9.50 2.70 3.66
CA GLY A 8 -9.73 3.48 4.88
C GLY A 8 -9.12 4.88 4.82
N LYS A 9 -9.98 5.89 4.97
CA LYS A 9 -9.73 7.34 5.12
C LYS A 9 -9.56 8.24 3.89
N GLN A 10 -9.41 7.73 2.67
CA GLN A 10 -9.75 8.51 1.48
C GLN A 10 -10.99 7.87 0.85
N ARG A 11 -12.15 8.52 1.00
CA ARG A 11 -13.28 8.24 0.09
C ARG A 11 -12.68 8.33 -1.32
N ASP A 12 -12.93 7.35 -2.20
CA ASP A 12 -12.30 7.28 -3.54
C ASP A 12 -12.35 8.61 -4.32
N THR A 13 -13.36 9.44 -4.02
CA THR A 13 -13.51 10.81 -4.49
C THR A 13 -12.30 11.71 -4.19
N ASN A 14 -11.74 11.66 -2.98
CA ASN A 14 -10.60 12.49 -2.57
C ASN A 14 -9.32 12.05 -3.29
N LEU A 15 -9.12 10.74 -3.48
CA LEU A 15 -7.92 10.24 -4.17
C LEU A 15 -7.92 10.66 -5.65
N VAL A 16 -9.06 10.54 -6.34
CA VAL A 16 -9.19 10.97 -7.74
C VAL A 16 -9.00 12.48 -7.88
N ILE A 17 -9.56 13.28 -6.97
CA ILE A 17 -9.35 14.74 -6.94
C ILE A 17 -7.87 15.05 -6.72
N ASP A 18 -7.22 14.37 -5.79
CA ASP A 18 -5.80 14.56 -5.49
C ASP A 18 -4.90 14.20 -6.67
N LEU A 19 -5.24 13.16 -7.42
CA LEU A 19 -4.52 12.76 -8.63
C LEU A 19 -4.72 13.76 -9.76
N LYS A 20 -5.95 14.26 -9.97
CA LYS A 20 -6.25 15.31 -10.95
C LYS A 20 -5.54 16.62 -10.62
N LYS A 21 -5.51 17.01 -9.34
CA LYS A 21 -4.79 18.21 -8.89
C LYS A 21 -3.29 18.09 -9.18
N ARG A 22 -2.70 16.93 -8.93
CA ARG A 22 -1.27 16.65 -9.20
C ARG A 22 -0.94 16.66 -10.69
N GLN A 23 -1.84 16.14 -11.52
CA GLN A 23 -1.72 16.28 -12.97
C GLN A 23 -1.62 17.75 -13.38
N LEU A 24 -2.44 18.64 -12.82
CA LEU A 24 -2.37 20.08 -13.11
C LEU A 24 -1.06 20.73 -12.63
N LEU A 25 -0.42 20.14 -11.61
CA LEU A 25 0.86 20.59 -11.05
C LEU A 25 2.07 19.90 -11.69
N ASN A 26 1.88 19.06 -12.71
CA ASN A 26 2.91 18.21 -13.31
C ASN A 26 3.64 17.31 -12.29
N GLU A 27 2.91 16.78 -11.31
CA GLU A 27 3.42 15.78 -10.36
C GLU A 27 3.06 14.35 -10.80
N ASP A 28 4.07 13.49 -10.94
CA ASP A 28 3.91 12.13 -11.48
C ASP A 28 3.34 11.11 -10.48
N LYS A 29 3.34 11.42 -9.19
CA LYS A 29 2.93 10.48 -8.13
C LYS A 29 2.48 11.19 -6.87
N LEU A 30 1.59 10.53 -6.14
CA LEU A 30 1.17 10.90 -4.79
C LEU A 30 1.87 9.99 -3.78
N ASN A 31 2.62 10.55 -2.83
CA ASN A 31 3.14 9.82 -1.68
C ASN A 31 2.44 10.27 -0.41
N TYR A 32 2.04 9.32 0.43
CA TYR A 32 1.41 9.60 1.72
C TYR A 32 1.64 8.47 2.72
N GLU A 33 1.44 8.78 3.99
CA GLU A 33 1.39 7.79 5.06
C GLU A 33 -0.08 7.39 5.32
N LEU A 34 -0.32 6.09 5.43
CA LEU A 34 -1.61 5.56 5.88
C LEU A 34 -1.42 4.84 7.22
N ASN A 35 -2.14 5.31 8.24
CA ASN A 35 -2.16 4.70 9.56
C ASN A 35 -3.47 3.92 9.73
N LEU A 36 -3.37 2.58 9.84
CA LEU A 36 -4.49 1.67 10.10
C LEU A 36 -4.30 0.98 11.45
N GLY A 37 -4.95 1.51 12.49
CA GLY A 37 -4.74 1.03 13.86
C GLY A 37 -3.28 1.17 14.27
N ALA A 38 -2.65 0.06 14.66
CA ALA A 38 -1.23 0.03 15.02
C ALA A 38 -0.26 -0.11 13.83
N ARG A 39 -0.76 -0.27 12.60
CA ARG A 39 0.07 -0.45 11.39
C ARG A 39 0.25 0.87 10.64
N LYS A 40 1.47 1.10 10.17
CA LYS A 40 1.85 2.25 9.36
C LYS A 40 2.26 1.80 7.97
N PHE A 41 1.66 2.40 6.95
CA PHE A 41 1.96 2.10 5.56
C PHE A 41 2.54 3.33 4.87
N LYS A 42 3.63 3.13 4.13
CA LYS A 42 4.08 4.06 3.10
C LYS A 42 3.33 3.75 1.81
N CYS A 43 2.57 4.73 1.33
CA CYS A 43 1.74 4.59 0.14
C CYS A 43 2.30 5.46 -0.99
N THR A 44 2.39 4.89 -2.18
CA THR A 44 2.72 5.58 -3.43
C THR A 44 1.64 5.27 -4.45
N THR A 45 0.95 6.29 -4.94
CA THR A 45 -0.07 6.18 -5.98
C THR A 45 0.40 6.88 -7.24
N ILE A 46 0.50 6.16 -8.34
CA ILE A 46 0.91 6.66 -9.66
C ILE A 46 -0.34 6.69 -10.55
N PRO A 47 -0.80 7.86 -11.03
CA PRO A 47 -1.96 7.92 -11.91
C PRO A 47 -1.67 7.30 -13.28
N ILE A 48 -2.66 6.62 -13.85
CA ILE A 48 -2.68 6.21 -15.25
C ILE A 48 -3.50 7.24 -16.00
N ILE A 49 -2.84 7.98 -16.90
CA ILE A 49 -3.42 9.12 -17.59
C ILE A 49 -3.58 8.79 -19.08
N ARG A 50 -4.75 9.09 -19.65
CA ARG A 50 -4.97 9.09 -21.10
C ARG A 50 -5.24 10.51 -21.57
N LYS A 51 -4.61 10.91 -22.67
CA LYS A 51 -4.67 12.29 -23.21
C LYS A 51 -6.10 12.84 -23.36
N GLU A 52 -7.05 11.98 -23.76
CA GLU A 52 -8.45 12.36 -24.00
C GLU A 52 -9.36 12.23 -22.78
N TYR A 53 -8.97 11.44 -21.77
CA TYR A 53 -9.85 11.05 -20.66
C TYR A 53 -9.35 11.50 -19.28
N GLY A 54 -8.13 12.03 -19.20
CA GLY A 54 -7.47 12.36 -17.93
C GLY A 54 -7.09 11.10 -17.16
N VAL A 55 -7.22 11.14 -15.82
CA VAL A 55 -6.94 10.00 -14.94
C VAL A 55 -7.97 8.90 -15.17
N VAL A 56 -7.54 7.75 -15.69
CA VAL A 56 -8.38 6.56 -15.97
C VAL A 56 -8.15 5.42 -14.98
N GLY A 57 -7.16 5.55 -14.12
CA GLY A 57 -6.82 4.56 -13.09
C GLY A 57 -5.60 5.01 -12.30
N ALA A 58 -5.12 4.16 -11.41
CA ALA A 58 -3.89 4.38 -10.67
C ALA A 58 -3.23 3.07 -10.26
N ILE A 59 -1.90 3.09 -10.15
CA ILE A 59 -1.09 2.03 -9.55
C ILE A 59 -0.86 2.42 -8.09
N CYS A 60 -1.29 1.59 -7.14
CA CYS A 60 -1.13 1.84 -5.72
C CYS A 60 -0.10 0.86 -5.13
N ILE A 61 1.03 1.37 -4.65
CA ILE A 61 2.06 0.61 -3.95
C ILE A 61 1.94 0.94 -2.46
N ASN A 62 1.65 -0.07 -1.63
CA ASN A 62 1.56 0.10 -0.19
C ASN A 62 2.57 -0.82 0.50
N VAL A 63 3.42 -0.23 1.33
CA VAL A 63 4.48 -0.94 2.04
C VAL A 63 4.23 -0.76 3.53
N ASP A 64 4.02 -1.86 4.24
CA ASP A 64 3.93 -1.84 5.69
C ASP A 64 5.32 -1.56 6.30
N ALA A 65 5.46 -0.39 6.91
CA ALA A 65 6.69 0.05 7.53
C ALA A 65 7.03 -0.81 8.75
N ASN A 66 6.04 -1.23 9.54
CA ASN A 66 6.25 -2.10 10.70
C ASN A 66 6.84 -3.44 10.25
N TYR A 67 6.24 -4.07 9.23
CA TYR A 67 6.75 -5.32 8.66
C TYR A 67 8.18 -5.18 8.16
N LEU A 68 8.49 -4.11 7.42
CA LEU A 68 9.85 -3.90 6.94
C LEU A 68 10.85 -3.74 8.08
N THR A 69 10.55 -2.86 9.04
CA THR A 69 11.52 -2.51 10.10
C THR A 69 11.66 -3.60 11.15
N GLU A 70 10.58 -4.30 11.48
CA GLU A 70 10.56 -5.28 12.57
C GLU A 70 10.92 -6.69 12.08
N GLU A 71 10.56 -7.06 10.84
CA GLU A 71 10.78 -8.40 10.33
C GLU A 71 11.80 -8.44 9.19
N VAL A 72 11.58 -7.71 8.08
CA VAL A 72 12.44 -7.85 6.89
C VAL A 72 13.87 -7.43 7.17
N LEU A 73 14.07 -6.30 7.85
CA LEU A 73 15.40 -5.77 8.16
C LEU A 73 16.12 -6.51 9.30
N SER A 74 15.48 -7.52 9.92
CA SER A 74 16.09 -8.26 11.04
C SER A 74 17.23 -9.20 10.60
N SER A 75 17.32 -9.58 9.32
CA SER A 75 18.46 -10.35 8.80
C SER A 75 18.67 -10.15 7.30
N ALA A 76 19.92 -10.33 6.84
CA ALA A 76 20.25 -10.25 5.42
C ALA A 76 19.49 -11.30 4.57
N GLU A 77 19.29 -12.50 5.13
CA GLU A 77 18.51 -13.57 4.49
C GLU A 77 17.05 -13.15 4.25
N LYS A 78 16.41 -12.52 5.24
CA LYS A 78 15.03 -12.02 5.10
C LYS A 78 14.93 -10.87 4.11
N VAL A 79 15.92 -9.97 4.08
CA VAL A 79 16.01 -8.91 3.06
C VAL A 79 16.09 -9.51 1.66
N GLN A 80 16.97 -10.51 1.45
CA GLN A 80 17.10 -11.20 0.18
C GLN A 80 15.79 -11.88 -0.21
N ALA A 81 15.19 -12.65 0.69
CA ALA A 81 13.92 -13.35 0.45
C ALA A 81 12.77 -12.38 0.11
N PHE A 82 12.72 -11.23 0.80
CA PHE A 82 11.77 -10.18 0.51
C PHE A 82 11.93 -9.66 -0.91
N PHE A 83 13.14 -9.26 -1.31
CA PHE A 83 13.38 -8.72 -2.66
C PHE A 83 13.16 -9.76 -3.76
N THR A 84 13.60 -11.01 -3.56
CA THR A 84 13.33 -12.10 -4.50
C THR A 84 11.83 -12.26 -4.74
N THR A 85 11.01 -12.16 -3.69
CA THR A 85 9.55 -12.25 -3.81
C THR A 85 8.95 -10.98 -4.42
N PHE A 86 9.42 -9.81 -4.01
CA PHE A 86 8.94 -8.51 -4.45
C PHE A 86 9.13 -8.30 -5.96
N THR A 87 10.24 -8.78 -6.51
CA THR A 87 10.56 -8.65 -7.94
C THR A 87 9.95 -9.74 -8.83
N ARG A 88 9.10 -10.63 -8.28
CA ARG A 88 8.40 -11.62 -9.09
C ARG A 88 7.41 -10.96 -10.03
N THR A 89 7.45 -11.37 -11.29
CA THR A 89 6.54 -10.90 -12.35
C THR A 89 5.27 -11.73 -12.46
N ASP A 90 5.24 -12.91 -11.84
CA ASP A 90 4.18 -13.92 -11.88
C ASP A 90 3.39 -13.98 -10.55
N MET A 91 2.70 -12.90 -10.20
CA MET A 91 1.89 -12.87 -8.97
C MET A 91 0.38 -12.83 -9.25
N ARG A 92 -0.37 -13.69 -8.56
CA ARG A 92 -1.82 -13.52 -8.36
C ARG A 92 -2.05 -12.71 -7.09
N ILE A 93 -2.89 -11.68 -7.21
CA ILE A 93 -3.29 -10.82 -6.09
C ILE A 93 -4.75 -11.17 -5.80
N ASP A 94 -5.01 -11.89 -4.71
CA ASP A 94 -6.35 -12.35 -4.38
C ASP A 94 -7.10 -11.41 -3.40
N GLU A 95 -6.39 -10.55 -2.64
CA GLU A 95 -7.01 -9.66 -1.65
C GLU A 95 -6.38 -8.25 -1.57
N ASN A 96 -7.15 -7.27 -1.05
CA ASN A 96 -6.72 -5.89 -0.79
C ASN A 96 -5.75 -5.79 0.41
N ILE A 97 -5.17 -4.59 0.64
CA ILE A 97 -4.07 -4.28 1.60
C ILE A 97 -4.10 -5.10 2.90
N LEU A 98 -5.29 -5.29 3.47
CA LEU A 98 -5.58 -6.21 4.56
C LEU A 98 -6.86 -6.97 4.25
N SER A 99 -6.92 -8.23 4.64
CA SER A 99 -8.21 -8.92 4.76
C SER A 99 -9.08 -8.23 5.83
N ARG A 100 -10.40 -8.46 5.85
CA ARG A 100 -11.29 -7.90 6.89
C ARG A 100 -10.83 -8.27 8.30
N ASP A 101 -10.35 -9.50 8.47
CA ASP A 101 -9.87 -9.99 9.77
C ASP A 101 -8.55 -9.34 10.16
N GLU A 102 -7.64 -9.15 9.21
CA GLU A 102 -6.37 -8.46 9.45
C GLU A 102 -6.60 -6.98 9.78
N TYR A 103 -7.57 -6.33 9.14
CA TYR A 103 -7.97 -4.97 9.46
C TYR A 103 -8.48 -4.86 10.90
N ALA A 104 -9.38 -5.76 11.30
CA ALA A 104 -9.90 -5.79 12.68
C ALA A 104 -8.78 -6.04 13.71
N LYS A 105 -7.82 -6.92 13.39
CA LYS A 105 -6.66 -7.15 14.26
C LYS A 105 -5.74 -5.93 14.35
N ALA A 106 -5.50 -5.23 13.24
CA ALA A 106 -4.70 -4.01 13.23
C ALA A 106 -5.33 -2.92 14.10
N LEU A 107 -6.66 -2.76 14.05
CA LEU A 107 -7.41 -1.86 14.94
C LEU A 107 -7.28 -2.23 16.42
N LYS A 108 -7.14 -3.52 16.74
CA LYS A 108 -6.92 -4.03 18.10
C LYS A 108 -5.46 -3.93 18.59
N GLY A 109 -4.58 -3.32 17.80
CA GLY A 109 -3.18 -3.10 18.19
C GLY A 109 -2.16 -4.03 17.54
N LYS A 110 -2.59 -4.94 16.64
CA LYS A 110 -1.67 -5.85 15.94
C LYS A 110 -0.76 -5.06 14.99
N ARG A 111 0.55 -5.23 15.13
CA ARG A 111 1.55 -4.51 14.31
C ARG A 111 2.03 -5.29 13.11
N HIS A 112 2.06 -6.62 13.19
CA HIS A 112 2.49 -7.48 12.09
C HIS A 112 1.44 -8.55 11.78
N PHE A 113 1.19 -8.88 10.50
CA PHE A 113 0.26 -9.96 10.12
C PHE A 113 0.54 -11.33 10.78
N ARG A 114 1.81 -11.62 11.10
CA ARG A 114 2.28 -12.84 11.78
C ARG A 114 2.31 -12.74 13.30
N ASP A 115 1.94 -11.61 13.92
CA ASP A 115 1.84 -11.57 15.39
C ASP A 115 0.72 -12.53 15.84
N GLU A 116 1.09 -13.71 16.31
CA GLU A 116 0.12 -14.73 16.73
C GLU A 116 -0.53 -14.41 18.09
N ARG A 117 -0.03 -13.40 18.81
CA ARG A 117 -0.51 -13.06 20.16
C ARG A 117 -1.69 -12.10 20.12
N PHE A 118 -2.90 -12.63 20.30
CA PHE A 118 -4.10 -11.92 20.78
C PHE A 118 -4.92 -12.83 21.67
#